data_AF-A0A952B288-F1
#
_entry.id   AF-A0A952B288-F1
#
_cell.length_a   1.000
_cell.length_b   1.000
_cell.length_c   1.000
_cell.angle_alpha   90.00
_cell.angle_beta   90.00
_cell.angle_gamma   90.00
#
_symmetry.space_group_name_H-M   'P 1'
#
loop_
_entity.id
_entity.type
_entity.pdbx_description
1 polymer ?
#
loop_
_entity_poly.entity_id
_entity_poly.type
_entity_poly.pdbx_seq_one_letter_code
_entity_poly.pdbx_strand_id
1 'polypeptide(L)'
;MAKFSTKYTFMRKWDLLEVIMIFVFCAGLSGCAEHDLNNAKRLNTVTAYNNFMEKYPHYRYHALLREARKLREPLLWEEAKKENTIASFDNYLEEYRTGKFALEAKQRKELLVCEYVKQKNTLEDYFSYLKLYPEGKCAPEEIRLIVQLSSPSEEKRNEAVDLLSKLGEELTQAVIEEIIKIMRHGIESWSKRLYRSGHCTWYEKTTVKKYAAKSLVNMKSQYVTNEIVKEARNEANKEKTKYRITDPGWICY
;
A
#
# COMPACT_ATOMS: atom_id res chain seq x y z
N MET A 1 -3.77 50.08 58.85
CA MET A 1 -4.63 48.90 59.08
C MET A 1 -5.64 48.82 57.95
N ALA A 2 -5.69 47.67 57.29
CA ALA A 2 -6.38 47.47 56.02
C ALA A 2 -7.87 47.15 56.19
N LYS A 3 -8.67 47.68 55.24
CA LYS A 3 -9.79 47.08 54.49
C LYS A 3 -10.80 46.20 55.24
N PHE A 4 -12.09 46.48 55.05
CA PHE A 4 -12.94 45.80 54.05
C PHE A 4 -14.31 46.49 53.95
N SER A 5 -14.64 47.00 52.76
CA SER A 5 -15.97 47.51 52.40
C SER A 5 -16.60 46.55 51.40
N THR A 6 -17.67 45.88 51.81
CA THR A 6 -18.48 44.97 50.99
C THR A 6 -19.45 45.75 50.12
N LYS A 7 -19.18 45.83 48.81
CA LYS A 7 -20.21 46.08 47.79
C LYS A 7 -19.88 45.29 46.52
N TYR A 8 -20.31 44.04 46.46
CA TYR A 8 -20.57 43.36 45.19
C TYR A 8 -22.06 43.49 44.90
N THR A 9 -22.42 44.53 44.17
CA THR A 9 -23.69 44.60 43.43
C THR A 9 -23.34 44.58 41.95
N PHE A 10 -24.21 43.95 41.16
CA PHE A 10 -24.26 43.98 39.69
C PHE A 10 -23.80 42.69 38.96
N MET A 11 -24.47 41.57 39.25
CA MET A 11 -24.70 40.54 38.22
C MET A 11 -25.88 41.00 37.36
N ARG A 12 -25.62 41.33 36.09
CA ARG A 12 -26.64 41.54 35.06
C ARG A 12 -27.51 40.27 34.98
N LYS A 13 -28.81 40.40 35.25
CA LYS A 13 -29.81 39.42 34.83
C LYS A 13 -29.75 39.42 33.30
N TRP A 14 -29.25 38.34 32.72
CA TRP A 14 -29.47 38.07 31.31
C TRP A 14 -30.98 37.88 31.16
N ASP A 15 -31.62 38.69 30.33
CA ASP A 15 -33.05 38.53 30.07
C ASP A 15 -33.28 37.11 29.57
N LEU A 16 -34.30 36.44 30.09
CA LEU A 16 -34.65 35.06 29.69
C LEU A 16 -34.75 34.95 28.16
N LEU A 17 -35.15 36.04 27.50
CA LEU A 17 -35.21 36.21 26.05
C LEU A 17 -33.84 36.14 25.35
N GLU A 18 -32.76 36.66 25.93
CA GLU A 18 -31.42 36.55 25.33
C GLU A 18 -30.85 35.14 25.44
N VAL A 19 -31.09 34.46 26.57
CA VAL A 19 -30.70 33.05 26.75
C VAL A 19 -31.56 32.14 25.87
N ILE A 20 -32.86 32.40 25.75
CA ILE A 20 -33.77 31.69 24.85
C ILE A 20 -33.40 31.97 23.38
N MET A 21 -33.00 33.19 23.00
CA MET A 21 -32.53 33.49 21.65
C MET A 21 -31.22 32.78 21.31
N ILE A 22 -30.28 32.65 22.26
CA ILE A 22 -29.07 31.83 22.08
C ILE A 22 -29.44 30.33 21.96
N PHE A 23 -30.41 29.83 22.74
CA PHE A 23 -30.88 28.45 22.65
C PHE A 23 -31.68 28.16 21.36
N VAL A 24 -32.50 29.09 20.89
CA VAL A 24 -33.27 29.01 19.63
C VAL A 24 -32.33 29.13 18.42
N PHE A 25 -31.29 29.96 18.51
CA PHE A 25 -30.24 30.04 17.49
C PHE A 25 -29.36 28.78 17.45
N CYS A 26 -29.12 28.14 18.60
CA CYS A 26 -28.44 26.85 18.68
C CYS A 26 -29.32 25.67 18.24
N ALA A 27 -30.63 25.68 18.48
CA ALA A 27 -31.56 24.62 18.11
C ALA A 27 -31.99 24.67 16.62
N GLY A 28 -32.05 25.87 16.01
CA GLY A 28 -32.42 26.05 14.60
C GLY A 28 -31.36 25.54 13.60
N LEU A 29 -30.08 25.52 13.99
CA LEU A 29 -28.98 25.09 13.11
C LEU A 29 -28.86 23.57 12.97
N SER A 30 -29.45 22.80 13.88
CA SER A 30 -29.56 21.35 13.81
C SER A 30 -30.67 20.94 12.84
N GLY A 31 -31.86 21.56 12.96
CA GLY A 31 -33.03 21.21 12.17
C GLY A 31 -32.87 21.37 10.66
N CYS A 32 -32.12 22.37 10.20
CA CYS A 32 -31.84 22.55 8.78
C CYS A 32 -30.98 21.41 8.20
N ALA A 33 -30.02 20.88 8.97
CA ALA A 33 -29.17 19.80 8.51
C ALA A 33 -29.95 18.48 8.41
N GLU A 34 -30.79 18.15 9.40
CA GLU A 34 -31.70 17.00 9.31
C GLU A 34 -32.65 17.10 8.12
N HIS A 35 -33.26 18.26 7.90
CA HIS A 35 -34.14 18.50 6.76
C HIS A 35 -33.41 18.31 5.42
N ASP A 36 -32.21 18.86 5.28
CA ASP A 36 -31.44 18.75 4.05
C ASP A 36 -30.91 17.34 3.81
N LEU A 37 -30.55 16.60 4.87
CA LEU A 37 -30.24 15.18 4.75
C LEU A 37 -31.47 14.37 4.32
N ASN A 38 -32.66 14.67 4.84
CA ASN A 38 -33.90 14.01 4.40
C ASN A 38 -34.23 14.33 2.94
N ASN A 39 -33.95 15.55 2.48
CA ASN A 39 -34.04 15.88 1.06
C ASN A 39 -33.03 15.09 0.22
N ALA A 40 -31.78 14.94 0.68
CA ALA A 40 -30.79 14.11 0.01
C ALA A 40 -31.20 12.63 -0.03
N LYS A 41 -31.78 12.10 1.06
CA LYS A 41 -32.37 10.74 1.12
C LYS A 41 -33.49 10.55 0.10
N ARG A 42 -34.35 11.55 -0.08
CA ARG A 42 -35.45 11.51 -1.06
C ARG A 42 -34.94 11.51 -2.49
N LEU A 43 -33.92 12.32 -2.79
CA LEU A 43 -33.30 12.36 -4.12
C LEU A 43 -32.47 11.12 -4.41
N ASN A 44 -31.78 10.60 -3.39
CA ASN A 44 -30.97 9.40 -3.42
C ASN A 44 -29.97 9.35 -4.58
N THR A 45 -29.22 10.43 -4.78
CA THR A 45 -28.15 10.54 -5.78
C THR A 45 -26.83 10.88 -5.11
N VAL A 46 -25.71 10.49 -5.73
CA VAL A 46 -24.37 10.87 -5.26
C VAL A 46 -24.25 12.38 -5.11
N THR A 47 -24.72 13.14 -6.11
CA THR A 47 -24.74 14.62 -6.08
C THR A 47 -25.51 15.19 -4.90
N ALA A 48 -26.70 14.65 -4.58
CA ALA A 48 -27.48 15.17 -3.45
C ALA A 48 -26.78 14.97 -2.10
N TYR A 49 -26.14 13.81 -1.90
CA TYR A 49 -25.35 13.56 -0.70
C TYR A 49 -24.05 14.38 -0.67
N ASN A 50 -23.38 14.58 -1.82
CA ASN A 50 -22.19 15.44 -1.92
C ASN A 50 -22.53 16.88 -1.53
N ASN A 51 -23.59 17.44 -2.12
CA ASN A 51 -24.06 18.79 -1.80
C ASN A 51 -24.38 18.94 -0.30
N PHE A 52 -24.98 17.93 0.32
CA PHE A 52 -25.20 17.91 1.76
C PHE A 52 -23.88 17.95 2.54
N MET A 53 -22.92 17.09 2.20
CA MET A 53 -21.63 17.03 2.90
C MET A 53 -20.79 18.29 2.72
N GLU A 54 -20.82 18.90 1.54
CA GLU A 54 -20.16 20.18 1.24
C GLU A 54 -20.78 21.35 2.02
N LYS A 55 -22.12 21.35 2.16
CA LYS A 55 -22.85 22.38 2.91
C LYS A 55 -22.63 22.27 4.43
N TYR A 56 -22.36 21.08 4.94
CA TYR A 56 -22.28 20.81 6.39
C TYR A 56 -20.95 20.14 6.84
N PRO A 57 -19.76 20.71 6.58
CA PRO A 57 -18.48 20.03 6.79
C PRO A 57 -18.01 19.96 8.26
N HIS A 58 -18.74 20.55 9.20
CA HIS A 58 -18.29 20.77 10.58
C HIS A 58 -18.55 19.56 11.50
N TYR A 59 -17.70 19.35 12.53
CA TYR A 59 -17.75 18.20 13.44
C TYR A 59 -19.10 18.01 14.15
N ARG A 60 -19.85 19.10 14.35
CA ARG A 60 -21.19 19.07 14.98
C ARG A 60 -22.19 18.20 14.20
N TYR A 61 -21.97 17.99 12.90
CA TYR A 61 -22.80 17.16 12.03
C TYR A 61 -22.20 15.77 11.77
N HIS A 62 -21.21 15.32 12.54
CA HIS A 62 -20.51 14.05 12.26
C HIS A 62 -21.44 12.84 12.13
N ALA A 63 -22.53 12.78 12.90
CA ALA A 63 -23.50 11.69 12.85
C ALA A 63 -24.25 11.69 11.51
N LEU A 64 -24.71 12.86 11.06
CA LEU A 64 -25.40 13.03 9.78
C LEU A 64 -24.45 12.84 8.59
N LEU A 65 -23.22 13.34 8.68
CA LEU A 65 -22.19 13.11 7.67
C LEU A 65 -21.86 11.61 7.55
N ARG A 66 -21.81 10.88 8.67
CA ARG A 66 -21.62 9.43 8.67
C ARG A 66 -22.79 8.71 8.01
N GLU A 67 -24.01 9.12 8.32
CA GLU A 67 -25.21 8.56 7.69
C GLU A 67 -25.23 8.84 6.17
N ALA A 68 -24.99 10.09 5.77
CA ALA A 68 -24.91 10.50 4.36
C ALA A 68 -23.86 9.69 3.60
N ARG A 69 -22.65 9.51 4.16
CA ARG A 69 -21.60 8.68 3.55
C ARG A 69 -22.04 7.22 3.41
N LYS A 70 -22.70 6.65 4.42
CA LYS A 70 -23.20 5.26 4.38
C LYS A 70 -24.28 5.07 3.31
N LEU A 71 -25.14 6.06 3.11
CA LEU A 71 -26.21 6.02 2.10
C LEU A 71 -25.69 6.31 0.69
N ARG A 72 -24.68 7.18 0.55
CA ARG A 72 -24.00 7.47 -0.72
C ARG A 72 -23.17 6.29 -1.24
N GLU A 73 -22.54 5.53 -0.34
CA GLU A 73 -21.62 4.43 -0.70
C GLU A 73 -22.17 3.45 -1.76
N PRO A 74 -23.37 2.85 -1.60
CA PRO A 74 -23.91 1.94 -2.62
C PRO A 74 -24.14 2.63 -3.97
N LEU A 75 -24.48 3.93 -3.98
CA LEU A 75 -24.69 4.66 -5.23
C LEU A 75 -23.37 4.88 -5.97
N LEU A 76 -22.34 5.34 -5.26
CA LEU A 76 -21.00 5.52 -5.83
C LEU A 76 -20.41 4.19 -6.30
N TRP A 77 -20.72 3.09 -5.59
CA TRP A 77 -20.34 1.75 -6.02
C TRP A 77 -21.04 1.32 -7.31
N GLU A 78 -22.34 1.56 -7.47
CA GLU A 78 -23.06 1.27 -8.71
C GLU A 78 -22.53 2.11 -9.88
N GLU A 79 -22.21 3.38 -9.65
CA GLU A 79 -21.55 4.25 -10.65
C GLU A 79 -20.18 3.67 -11.05
N ALA A 80 -19.34 3.30 -10.08
CA ALA A 80 -18.03 2.73 -10.34
C ALA A 80 -18.10 1.42 -11.14
N LYS A 81 -19.05 0.54 -10.81
CA LYS A 81 -19.32 -0.70 -11.57
C LYS A 81 -19.82 -0.43 -12.98
N LYS A 82 -20.66 0.58 -13.16
CA LYS A 82 -21.22 0.93 -14.47
C LYS A 82 -20.14 1.46 -15.41
N GLU A 83 -19.26 2.32 -14.89
CA GLU A 83 -18.11 2.83 -15.65
C GLU A 83 -17.06 1.75 -15.90
N ASN A 84 -16.84 0.87 -14.91
CA ASN A 84 -15.92 -0.27 -14.98
C ASN A 84 -14.52 0.13 -15.48
N THR A 85 -13.95 1.19 -14.91
CA THR A 85 -12.60 1.65 -15.23
C THR A 85 -11.70 1.62 -13.99
N ILE A 86 -10.39 1.61 -14.19
CA ILE A 86 -9.43 1.73 -13.08
C ILE A 86 -9.69 3.02 -12.30
N ALA A 87 -9.94 4.13 -13.00
CA ALA A 87 -10.21 5.43 -12.40
C ALA A 87 -11.51 5.45 -11.57
N SER A 88 -12.58 4.80 -12.05
CA SER A 88 -13.85 4.76 -11.31
C SER A 88 -13.73 3.96 -10.01
N PHE A 89 -12.99 2.85 -10.01
CA PHE A 89 -12.69 2.10 -8.80
C PHE A 89 -11.70 2.83 -7.87
N ASP A 90 -10.75 3.59 -8.41
CA ASP A 90 -9.85 4.43 -7.60
C ASP A 90 -10.61 5.54 -6.88
N ASN A 91 -11.51 6.25 -7.57
CA ASN A 91 -12.37 7.26 -6.97
C ASN A 91 -13.22 6.67 -5.82
N TYR A 92 -13.80 5.48 -6.04
CA TYR A 92 -14.54 4.79 -4.98
C TYR A 92 -13.64 4.41 -3.79
N LEU A 93 -12.45 3.86 -4.06
CA LEU A 93 -11.52 3.40 -3.03
C LEU A 93 -10.88 4.54 -2.24
N GLU A 94 -10.71 5.72 -2.83
CA GLU A 94 -10.22 6.91 -2.14
C GLU A 94 -11.15 7.30 -0.97
N GLU A 95 -12.46 7.30 -1.26
CA GLU A 95 -13.54 7.66 -0.33
C GLU A 95 -13.89 6.51 0.64
N TYR A 96 -13.85 5.27 0.18
CA TYR A 96 -14.35 4.08 0.90
C TYR A 96 -13.31 2.96 1.01
N ARG A 97 -12.08 3.27 1.47
CA ARG A 97 -10.97 2.30 1.61
C ARG A 97 -11.29 1.03 2.41
N THR A 98 -12.17 1.15 3.40
CA THR A 98 -12.67 0.06 4.26
C THR A 98 -14.19 -0.04 4.22
N GLY A 99 -14.80 0.45 3.14
CA GLY A 99 -16.24 0.38 2.91
C GLY A 99 -16.73 -1.05 2.64
N LYS A 100 -18.05 -1.21 2.59
CA LYS A 100 -18.77 -2.45 2.30
C LYS A 100 -18.30 -3.10 1.00
N PHE A 101 -18.01 -2.31 -0.05
CA PHE A 101 -17.58 -2.83 -1.36
C PHE A 101 -16.08 -2.68 -1.63
N ALA A 102 -15.28 -2.29 -0.63
CA ALA A 102 -13.85 -2.02 -0.81
C ALA A 102 -13.05 -3.24 -1.30
N LEU A 103 -13.37 -4.43 -0.81
CA LEU A 103 -12.71 -5.67 -1.24
C LEU A 103 -13.04 -5.96 -2.72
N GLU A 104 -14.32 -5.88 -3.08
CA GLU A 104 -14.75 -6.13 -4.46
C GLU A 104 -14.18 -5.09 -5.43
N ALA A 105 -14.17 -3.81 -5.05
CA ALA A 105 -13.57 -2.74 -5.84
C ALA A 105 -12.08 -2.99 -6.10
N LYS A 106 -11.31 -3.43 -5.08
CA LYS A 106 -9.89 -3.79 -5.25
C LYS A 106 -9.71 -4.95 -6.22
N GLN A 107 -10.55 -5.99 -6.11
CA GLN A 107 -10.50 -7.16 -6.98
C GLN A 107 -10.83 -6.78 -8.43
N ARG A 108 -11.90 -6.01 -8.67
CA ARG A 108 -12.26 -5.55 -10.02
C ARG A 108 -11.19 -4.64 -10.62
N LYS A 109 -10.64 -3.72 -9.82
CA LYS A 109 -9.51 -2.89 -10.24
C LYS A 109 -8.32 -3.75 -10.67
N GLU A 110 -7.93 -4.74 -9.85
CA GLU A 110 -6.82 -5.63 -10.19
C GLU A 110 -7.09 -6.41 -11.48
N LEU A 111 -8.32 -6.89 -11.71
CA LEU A 111 -8.70 -7.57 -12.96
C LEU A 111 -8.51 -6.67 -14.17
N LEU A 112 -8.91 -5.39 -14.11
CA LEU A 112 -8.69 -4.46 -15.21
C LEU A 112 -7.20 -4.17 -15.45
N VAL A 113 -6.42 -4.02 -14.37
CA VAL A 113 -4.95 -3.87 -14.49
C VAL A 113 -4.35 -5.12 -15.11
N CYS A 114 -4.80 -6.30 -14.70
CA CYS A 114 -4.39 -7.60 -15.24
C CYS A 114 -4.64 -7.73 -16.75
N GLU A 115 -5.82 -7.32 -17.20
CA GLU A 115 -6.18 -7.28 -18.62
C GLU A 115 -5.27 -6.33 -19.39
N TYR A 116 -5.03 -5.13 -18.85
CA TYR A 116 -4.15 -4.14 -19.45
C TYR A 116 -2.72 -4.64 -19.62
N VAL A 117 -2.11 -5.22 -18.58
CA VAL A 117 -0.72 -5.71 -18.66
C VAL A 117 -0.58 -6.91 -19.58
N LYS A 118 -1.58 -7.80 -19.64
CA LYS A 118 -1.62 -8.91 -20.59
C LYS A 118 -1.74 -8.43 -22.04
N GLN A 119 -2.48 -7.35 -22.28
CA GLN A 119 -2.60 -6.76 -23.60
C GLN A 119 -1.28 -6.14 -24.07
N LYS A 120 -0.58 -5.43 -23.17
CA LYS A 120 0.73 -4.82 -23.48
C LYS A 120 1.84 -5.85 -23.63
N ASN A 121 1.82 -6.87 -22.78
CA ASN A 121 2.73 -8.00 -22.78
C ASN A 121 4.23 -7.60 -22.80
N THR A 122 4.60 -6.60 -21.99
CA THR A 122 5.98 -6.15 -21.82
C THR A 122 6.50 -6.52 -20.43
N LEU A 123 7.82 -6.69 -20.29
CA LEU A 123 8.43 -6.94 -18.97
C LEU A 123 8.16 -5.77 -18.01
N GLU A 124 8.26 -4.54 -18.51
CA GLU A 124 8.06 -3.31 -17.74
C GLU A 124 6.65 -3.21 -17.16
N ASP A 125 5.62 -3.56 -17.94
CA ASP A 125 4.22 -3.56 -17.49
C ASP A 125 3.98 -4.65 -16.44
N TYR A 126 4.52 -5.86 -16.62
CA TYR A 126 4.41 -6.92 -15.62
C TYR A 126 5.15 -6.59 -14.32
N PHE A 127 6.34 -6.00 -14.38
CA PHE A 127 7.05 -5.54 -13.17
C PHE A 127 6.29 -4.43 -12.45
N SER A 128 5.68 -3.50 -13.20
CA SER A 128 4.83 -2.45 -12.63
C SER A 128 3.60 -3.03 -11.95
N TYR A 129 2.97 -4.05 -12.55
CA TYR A 129 1.88 -4.79 -11.92
C TYR A 129 2.33 -5.48 -10.63
N LEU A 130 3.42 -6.24 -10.64
CA LEU A 130 3.90 -6.97 -9.45
C LEU A 130 4.37 -6.05 -8.32
N LYS A 131 4.74 -4.80 -8.63
CA LYS A 131 5.00 -3.77 -7.61
C LYS A 131 3.73 -3.38 -6.85
N LEU A 132 2.59 -3.33 -7.53
CA LEU A 132 1.28 -3.00 -6.94
C LEU A 132 0.59 -4.24 -6.34
N TYR A 133 0.81 -5.41 -6.95
CA TYR A 133 0.18 -6.68 -6.60
C TYR A 133 1.25 -7.79 -6.47
N PRO A 134 2.04 -7.82 -5.37
CA PRO A 134 3.17 -8.75 -5.23
C PRO A 134 2.81 -10.24 -5.30
N GLU A 135 1.60 -10.59 -4.86
CA GLU A 135 1.07 -11.96 -4.91
C GLU A 135 0.11 -12.16 -6.11
N GLY A 136 0.06 -11.18 -7.01
CA GLY A 136 -0.76 -11.17 -8.20
C GLY A 136 -0.32 -12.23 -9.22
N LYS A 137 -1.28 -12.93 -9.82
CA LYS A 137 -1.01 -14.07 -10.72
C LYS A 137 -1.05 -13.73 -12.21
N CYS A 138 -1.19 -12.46 -12.55
CA CYS A 138 -1.37 -12.05 -13.95
C CYS A 138 -0.08 -12.03 -14.75
N ALA A 139 1.07 -11.86 -14.08
CA ALA A 139 2.36 -11.96 -14.72
C ALA A 139 2.71 -13.45 -14.96
N PRO A 140 3.34 -13.76 -16.11
CA PRO A 140 3.99 -15.05 -16.36
C PRO A 140 4.85 -15.51 -15.19
N GLU A 141 4.97 -16.83 -15.02
CA GLU A 141 5.63 -17.43 -13.87
C GLU A 141 7.11 -17.01 -13.80
N GLU A 142 7.82 -17.01 -14.92
CA GLU A 142 9.22 -16.60 -15.00
C GLU A 142 9.46 -15.15 -14.53
N ILE A 143 8.51 -14.24 -14.81
CA ILE A 143 8.59 -12.84 -14.37
C ILE A 143 8.33 -12.75 -12.86
N ARG A 144 7.36 -13.53 -12.35
CA ARG A 144 7.09 -13.62 -10.92
C ARG A 144 8.31 -14.15 -10.15
N LEU A 145 8.98 -15.18 -10.69
CA LEU A 145 10.20 -15.73 -10.11
C LEU A 145 11.35 -14.70 -10.10
N ILE A 146 11.50 -13.89 -11.16
CA ILE A 146 12.48 -12.79 -11.19
C ILE A 146 12.23 -11.81 -10.02
N VAL A 147 11.00 -11.36 -9.83
CA VAL A 147 10.66 -10.46 -8.70
C VAL A 147 10.90 -11.16 -7.36
N GLN A 148 10.63 -12.46 -7.28
CA GLN A 148 10.82 -13.26 -6.07
C GLN A 148 12.30 -13.37 -5.66
N LEU A 149 13.28 -13.15 -6.56
CA LEU A 149 14.69 -12.99 -6.21
C LEU A 149 14.94 -11.81 -5.25
N SER A 150 14.06 -10.81 -5.24
CA SER A 150 14.08 -9.66 -4.32
C SER A 150 13.14 -9.82 -3.12
N SER A 151 12.56 -11.01 -2.91
CA SER A 151 11.70 -11.29 -1.75
C SER A 151 12.47 -11.11 -0.42
N PRO A 152 11.84 -10.57 0.64
CA PRO A 152 12.44 -10.58 1.99
C PRO A 152 12.69 -11.98 2.54
N SER A 153 11.89 -12.99 2.16
CA SER A 153 12.08 -14.38 2.58
C SER A 153 13.22 -15.04 1.81
N GLU A 154 14.21 -15.57 2.54
CA GLU A 154 15.31 -16.34 1.95
C GLU A 154 14.82 -17.63 1.31
N GLU A 155 13.79 -18.28 1.86
CA GLU A 155 13.21 -19.49 1.24
C GLU A 155 12.63 -19.18 -0.14
N LYS A 156 11.80 -18.13 -0.23
CA LYS A 156 11.24 -17.67 -1.51
C LYS A 156 12.35 -17.35 -2.52
N ARG A 157 13.43 -16.68 -2.12
CA ARG A 157 14.56 -16.40 -3.03
C ARG A 157 15.25 -17.67 -3.53
N ASN A 158 15.48 -18.66 -2.66
CA ASN A 158 16.11 -19.92 -3.04
C ASN A 158 15.21 -20.76 -3.96
N GLU A 159 13.90 -20.79 -3.69
CA GLU A 159 12.91 -21.43 -4.56
C GLU A 159 12.93 -20.80 -5.97
N ALA A 160 12.93 -19.47 -6.05
CA ALA A 160 13.02 -18.77 -7.33
C ALA A 160 14.30 -19.12 -8.11
N VAL A 161 15.44 -19.23 -7.41
CA VAL A 161 16.70 -19.65 -8.03
C VAL A 161 16.60 -21.05 -8.63
N ASP A 162 16.04 -22.01 -7.89
CA ASP A 162 15.90 -23.39 -8.35
C ASP A 162 14.98 -23.48 -9.57
N LEU A 163 13.82 -22.82 -9.52
CA LEU A 163 12.84 -22.83 -10.60
C LEU A 163 13.38 -22.13 -11.86
N LEU A 164 13.99 -20.94 -11.73
CA LEU A 164 14.58 -20.24 -12.87
C LEU A 164 15.70 -21.07 -13.53
N SER A 165 16.54 -21.74 -12.73
CA SER A 165 17.61 -22.59 -13.27
C SER A 165 17.05 -23.73 -14.13
N LYS A 166 15.90 -24.31 -13.73
CA LYS A 166 15.23 -25.41 -14.44
C LYS A 166 14.53 -24.95 -15.71
N LEU A 167 13.94 -23.77 -15.70
CA LEU A 167 13.18 -23.21 -16.84
C LEU A 167 14.08 -22.66 -17.97
N GLY A 168 15.40 -22.65 -17.82
CA GLY A 168 16.33 -21.92 -18.69
C GLY A 168 16.16 -22.13 -20.21
N GLU A 169 15.77 -23.33 -20.64
CA GLU A 169 15.57 -23.66 -22.06
C GLU A 169 14.30 -23.02 -22.64
N GLU A 170 13.33 -22.71 -21.78
CA GLU A 170 12.03 -22.09 -22.12
C GLU A 170 12.07 -20.56 -21.99
N LEU A 171 13.06 -20.00 -21.29
CA LEU A 171 13.17 -18.56 -21.06
C LEU A 171 13.55 -17.81 -22.35
N THR A 172 12.86 -16.70 -22.59
CA THR A 172 13.19 -15.79 -23.69
C THR A 172 14.49 -15.02 -23.39
N GLN A 173 15.13 -14.50 -24.44
CA GLN A 173 16.33 -13.68 -24.30
C GLN A 173 16.11 -12.48 -23.37
N ALA A 174 14.98 -11.77 -23.52
CA ALA A 174 14.66 -10.59 -22.71
C ALA A 174 14.57 -10.91 -21.20
N VAL A 175 14.00 -12.07 -20.85
CA VAL A 175 13.92 -12.53 -19.46
C VAL A 175 15.31 -12.82 -18.89
N ILE A 176 16.18 -13.47 -19.66
CA ILE A 176 17.55 -13.78 -19.25
C ILE A 176 18.40 -12.50 -19.12
N GLU A 177 18.23 -11.55 -20.02
CA GLU A 177 18.88 -10.24 -19.94
C GLU A 177 18.50 -9.49 -18.66
N GLU A 178 17.24 -9.59 -18.21
CA GLU A 178 16.83 -8.99 -16.93
C GLU A 178 17.49 -9.69 -15.73
N ILE A 179 17.61 -11.02 -15.74
CA ILE A 179 18.35 -11.76 -14.69
C ILE A 179 19.83 -11.33 -14.66
N ILE A 180 20.47 -11.20 -15.83
CA ILE A 180 21.86 -10.73 -15.95
C ILE A 180 22.01 -9.30 -15.43
N LYS A 181 21.05 -8.42 -15.75
CA LYS A 181 21.01 -7.04 -15.26
C LYS A 181 20.90 -6.99 -13.74
N ILE A 182 20.04 -7.83 -13.13
CA ILE A 182 19.93 -7.94 -11.67
C ILE A 182 21.24 -8.47 -11.06
N MET A 183 21.86 -9.49 -11.67
CA MET A 183 23.16 -10.00 -11.23
C MET A 183 24.22 -8.88 -11.20
N ARG A 184 24.27 -8.02 -12.21
CA ARG A 184 25.27 -6.96 -12.34
C ARG A 184 24.98 -5.74 -11.46
N HIS A 185 23.72 -5.31 -11.42
CA HIS A 185 23.33 -3.99 -10.92
C HIS A 185 22.33 -4.00 -9.78
N GLY A 186 21.80 -5.16 -9.37
CA GLY A 186 20.82 -5.26 -8.29
C GLY A 186 21.33 -4.68 -6.97
N ILE A 187 20.48 -3.98 -6.23
CA ILE A 187 20.88 -3.18 -5.08
C ILE A 187 20.38 -3.75 -3.75
N GLU A 188 19.41 -4.64 -3.80
CA GLU A 188 18.75 -5.20 -2.65
C GLU A 188 19.70 -6.10 -1.86
N SER A 189 19.63 -5.96 -0.54
CA SER A 189 20.40 -6.79 0.40
C SER A 189 19.62 -7.03 1.68
N TRP A 190 19.88 -8.17 2.32
CA TRP A 190 19.20 -8.60 3.53
C TRP A 190 20.21 -9.05 4.57
N SER A 191 19.95 -8.71 5.82
CA SER A 191 20.75 -9.13 6.97
C SER A 191 19.93 -10.04 7.89
N LYS A 192 20.44 -11.22 8.16
CA LYS A 192 19.86 -12.19 9.10
C LYS A 192 20.68 -12.23 10.38
N ARG A 193 20.05 -12.07 11.54
CA ARG A 193 20.73 -12.28 12.83
C ARG A 193 21.07 -13.77 12.98
N LEU A 194 22.32 -14.07 13.30
CA LEU A 194 22.79 -15.43 13.51
C LEU A 194 22.67 -15.81 14.99
N TYR A 195 23.48 -15.18 15.84
CA TYR A 195 23.51 -15.43 17.27
C TYR A 195 23.99 -14.19 18.02
N ARG A 196 23.75 -14.17 19.33
CA ARG A 196 24.26 -13.17 20.26
C ARG A 196 25.21 -13.86 21.24
N SER A 197 26.41 -13.31 21.41
CA SER A 197 27.38 -13.74 22.41
C SER A 197 27.72 -12.53 23.29
N GLY A 198 27.26 -12.54 24.55
CA GLY A 198 27.40 -11.39 25.46
C GLY A 198 26.82 -10.09 24.89
N HIS A 199 27.68 -9.09 24.69
CA HIS A 199 27.36 -7.76 24.13
C HIS A 199 27.53 -7.67 22.61
N CYS A 200 27.66 -8.82 21.93
CA CYS A 200 28.00 -8.92 20.53
C CYS A 200 26.90 -9.64 19.77
N THR A 201 26.41 -9.02 18.70
CA THR A 201 25.42 -9.65 17.81
C THR A 201 26.03 -9.90 16.44
N TRP A 202 25.93 -11.14 15.96
CA TRP A 202 26.42 -11.54 14.65
C TRP A 202 25.29 -11.56 13.63
N TYR A 203 25.59 -11.06 12.43
CA TYR A 203 24.68 -11.01 11.31
C TYR A 203 25.31 -11.65 10.07
N GLU A 204 24.47 -12.09 9.16
CA GLU A 204 24.81 -12.61 7.85
C GLU A 204 24.13 -11.76 6.78
N LYS A 205 24.92 -11.19 5.85
CA LYS A 205 24.41 -10.39 4.74
C LYS A 205 24.34 -11.19 3.44
N THR A 206 23.23 -11.05 2.73
CA THR A 206 23.00 -11.59 1.38
C THR A 206 22.55 -10.47 0.44
N THR A 207 22.71 -10.65 -0.88
CA THR A 207 22.38 -9.65 -1.91
C THR A 207 21.56 -10.28 -3.04
N VAL A 208 20.74 -9.50 -3.71
CA VAL A 208 19.97 -9.99 -4.88
C VAL A 208 20.89 -10.45 -6.01
N LYS A 209 22.03 -9.74 -6.21
CA LYS A 209 23.06 -10.08 -7.20
C LYS A 209 23.49 -11.54 -7.10
N LYS A 210 23.71 -12.00 -5.86
CA LYS A 210 24.08 -13.39 -5.57
C LYS A 210 22.99 -14.39 -5.97
N TYR A 211 21.72 -14.08 -5.74
CA TYR A 211 20.61 -14.99 -6.10
C TYR A 211 20.42 -15.05 -7.62
N ALA A 212 20.43 -13.90 -8.30
CA ALA A 212 20.40 -13.86 -9.76
C ALA A 212 21.60 -14.59 -10.40
N ALA A 213 22.79 -14.42 -9.82
CA ALA A 213 23.98 -15.16 -10.24
C ALA A 213 23.79 -16.67 -10.10
N LYS A 214 23.31 -17.13 -8.94
CA LYS A 214 23.05 -18.56 -8.69
C LYS A 214 22.08 -19.16 -9.70
N SER A 215 21.03 -18.44 -10.09
CA SER A 215 20.11 -18.94 -11.11
C SER A 215 20.79 -19.15 -12.47
N LEU A 216 21.78 -18.32 -12.82
CA LEU A 216 22.48 -18.40 -14.11
C LEU A 216 23.57 -19.49 -14.15
N VAL A 217 24.20 -19.84 -13.01
CA VAL A 217 25.35 -20.78 -12.97
C VAL A 217 25.03 -22.16 -13.56
N ASN A 218 23.83 -22.66 -13.27
CA ASN A 218 23.38 -23.99 -13.69
C ASN A 218 22.27 -23.94 -14.74
N MET A 219 21.92 -22.74 -15.23
CA MET A 219 20.87 -22.58 -16.22
C MET A 219 21.34 -23.13 -17.56
N LYS A 220 20.55 -24.04 -18.12
CA LYS A 220 20.71 -24.44 -19.53
C LYS A 220 19.94 -23.47 -20.39
N SER A 221 20.64 -22.62 -21.14
CA SER A 221 20.00 -21.72 -22.09
C SER A 221 20.97 -21.31 -23.18
N GLN A 222 20.48 -21.15 -24.41
CA GLN A 222 21.28 -20.64 -25.53
C GLN A 222 21.72 -19.17 -25.34
N TYR A 223 21.04 -18.43 -24.48
CA TYR A 223 21.33 -17.01 -24.22
C TYR A 223 22.30 -16.80 -23.04
N VAL A 224 22.70 -17.87 -22.35
CA VAL A 224 23.65 -17.82 -21.23
C VAL A 224 25.01 -18.36 -21.71
N THR A 225 25.90 -17.45 -22.11
CA THR A 225 27.23 -17.81 -22.62
C THR A 225 28.19 -18.27 -21.51
N ASN A 226 29.29 -18.91 -21.89
CA ASN A 226 30.34 -19.32 -20.95
C ASN A 226 30.94 -18.15 -20.16
N GLU A 227 31.04 -16.98 -20.78
CA GLU A 227 31.48 -15.74 -20.13
C GLU A 227 30.50 -15.30 -19.04
N ILE A 228 29.20 -15.35 -19.33
CA ILE A 228 28.14 -15.04 -18.37
C ILE A 228 28.17 -16.06 -17.22
N VAL A 229 28.31 -17.35 -17.50
CA VAL A 229 28.43 -18.38 -16.45
C VAL A 229 29.65 -18.13 -15.57
N LYS A 230 30.79 -17.74 -16.13
CA LYS A 230 32.00 -17.41 -15.37
C LYS A 230 31.78 -16.20 -14.46
N GLU A 231 31.16 -15.14 -14.98
CA GLU A 231 30.76 -13.96 -14.21
C GLU A 231 29.80 -14.33 -13.07
N ALA A 232 28.76 -15.11 -13.38
CA ALA A 232 27.78 -15.59 -12.43
C ALA A 232 28.39 -16.47 -11.35
N ARG A 233 29.34 -17.35 -11.67
CA ARG A 233 30.06 -18.15 -10.66
C ARG A 233 30.84 -17.25 -9.71
N ASN A 234 31.52 -16.24 -10.23
CA ASN A 234 32.26 -15.30 -9.39
C ASN A 234 31.32 -14.54 -8.45
N GLU A 235 30.18 -14.05 -8.93
CA GLU A 235 29.20 -13.34 -8.10
C GLU A 235 28.48 -14.27 -7.10
N ALA A 236 28.10 -15.48 -7.51
CA ALA A 236 27.45 -16.47 -6.64
C ALA A 236 28.36 -16.94 -5.50
N ASN A 237 29.67 -17.03 -5.78
CA ASN A 237 30.71 -17.42 -4.83
C ASN A 237 31.14 -16.27 -3.90
N LYS A 238 30.69 -15.03 -4.12
CA LYS A 238 30.80 -14.00 -3.09
C LYS A 238 30.06 -14.51 -1.86
N GLU A 239 30.84 -14.85 -0.84
CA GLU A 239 30.33 -15.47 0.37
C GLU A 239 29.29 -14.58 1.05
N LYS A 240 28.45 -15.19 1.88
CA LYS A 240 27.61 -14.39 2.76
C LYS A 240 28.52 -13.65 3.74
N THR A 241 28.44 -12.33 3.77
CA THR A 241 29.31 -11.56 4.67
C THR A 241 28.78 -11.71 6.09
N LYS A 242 29.53 -12.38 6.97
CA LYS A 242 29.25 -12.39 8.40
C LYS A 242 29.91 -11.18 9.04
N TYR A 243 29.13 -10.39 9.79
CA TYR A 243 29.64 -9.21 10.46
C TYR A 243 29.11 -9.10 11.88
N ARG A 244 29.90 -8.46 12.75
CA ARG A 244 29.65 -8.35 14.19
C ARG A 244 29.28 -6.90 14.53
N ILE A 245 28.20 -6.70 15.28
CA ILE A 245 27.80 -5.40 15.85
C ILE A 245 27.97 -5.49 17.37
N THR A 246 28.63 -4.48 17.94
CA THR A 246 28.84 -4.30 19.38
C THR A 246 27.74 -3.41 19.97
N ASP A 247 27.23 -3.74 21.15
CA ASP A 247 26.47 -2.77 21.94
C ASP A 247 27.39 -1.56 22.26
N PRO A 248 26.87 -0.31 22.25
CA PRO A 248 27.68 0.85 22.59
C PRO A 248 28.39 0.69 23.95
N GLY A 249 29.71 0.87 23.97
CA GLY A 249 30.53 0.77 25.19
C GLY A 249 31.16 -0.61 25.49
N TRP A 250 30.95 -1.62 24.64
CA TRP A 250 31.47 -2.98 24.86
C TRP A 250 32.40 -3.47 23.73
N ILE A 251 33.45 -4.20 24.10
CA ILE A 251 34.39 -4.84 23.16
C ILE A 251 34.08 -6.33 23.07
N CYS A 252 34.05 -6.83 21.85
CA CYS A 252 33.80 -8.24 21.54
C CYS A 252 35.13 -8.99 21.31
N TYR A 253 35.37 -10.04 22.09
CA TYR A 253 36.48 -10.98 21.89
C TYR A 253 36.03 -12.14 21.01
#